data_AF-A0A951ILK0-F1
#
_entry.id   AF-A0A951ILK0-F1
#
_cell.length_a   1.000
_cell.length_b   1.000
_cell.length_c   1.000
_cell.angle_alpha   90.00
_cell.angle_beta   90.00
_cell.angle_gamma   90.00
#
_symmetry.space_group_name_H-M   'P 1'
#
loop_
_entity.id
_entity.type
_entity.pdbx_description
1 polymer ?
#
loop_
_entity_poly.entity_id
_entity_poly.type
_entity_poly.pdbx_seq_one_letter_code
_entity_poly.pdbx_strand_id
1 'polypeptide(L)'
;MNPFDSARLSARMALAAALLAVNPSGLGGVALRGPAGPLRDQWLALLRRLLPTGSPWLRVPSHAGDAALLGGLDLPATLATG
;
A
#
# COMPACT_ATOMS: atom_id res chain seq x y z
N MET A 1 20.41 9.24 -18.29
CA MET A 1 19.11 8.53 -18.30
C MET A 1 19.27 7.28 -17.47
N ASN A 2 18.58 7.15 -16.33
CA ASN A 2 18.66 5.92 -15.53
C ASN A 2 17.86 4.83 -16.26
N PRO A 3 18.40 3.63 -16.55
CA PRO A 3 17.69 2.59 -17.32
C PRO A 3 16.31 2.20 -16.73
N PHE A 4 16.07 2.46 -15.44
CA PHE A 4 14.77 2.23 -14.80
C PHE A 4 13.69 3.27 -15.11
N ASP A 5 14.02 4.44 -15.67
CA ASP A 5 13.05 5.50 -16.02
C ASP A 5 12.12 5.10 -17.17
N SER A 6 12.51 4.14 -18.01
CA SER A 6 11.71 3.69 -19.16
C SER A 6 10.80 2.49 -18.87
N ALA A 7 10.81 1.97 -17.64
CA ALA A 7 10.05 0.78 -17.29
C ALA A 7 8.53 1.06 -17.32
N ARG A 8 7.79 0.21 -18.06
CA ARG A 8 6.33 0.30 -18.23
C ARG A 8 5.61 -0.83 -17.49
N LEU A 9 4.40 -0.55 -17.02
CA LEU A 9 3.53 -1.56 -16.42
C LEU A 9 3.18 -2.64 -17.45
N SER A 10 3.36 -3.91 -17.08
CA SER A 10 2.85 -5.03 -17.88
C SER A 10 1.35 -5.21 -17.67
N ALA A 11 0.68 -5.88 -18.62
CA ALA A 11 -0.74 -6.21 -18.49
C ALA A 11 -1.04 -7.05 -17.23
N ARG A 12 -0.14 -7.97 -16.85
CA ARG A 12 -0.28 -8.78 -15.63
C ARG A 12 -0.21 -7.95 -14.36
N MET A 13 0.68 -6.96 -14.33
CA MET A 13 0.78 -6.02 -13.21
C MET A 13 -0.49 -5.18 -13.08
N ALA A 14 -1.03 -4.69 -14.19
CA ALA A 14 -2.29 -3.95 -14.21
C ALA A 14 -3.47 -4.81 -13.75
N LEU A 15 -3.55 -6.08 -14.21
CA LEU A 15 -4.57 -7.03 -13.78
C LEU A 15 -4.49 -7.31 -12.27
N ALA A 16 -3.29 -7.50 -11.72
CA ALA A 16 -3.12 -7.70 -10.29
C ALA A 16 -3.63 -6.51 -9.46
N ALA A 17 -3.39 -5.27 -9.91
CA ALA A 17 -3.94 -4.07 -9.27
C ALA A 17 -5.47 -4.03 -9.34
N ALA A 18 -6.06 -4.40 -10.48
CA ALA A 18 -7.51 -4.45 -10.65
C ALA A 18 -8.17 -5.50 -9.75
N LEU A 19 -7.62 -6.72 -9.69
CA LEU A 19 -8.11 -7.77 -8.79
C LEU A 19 -8.04 -7.32 -7.32
N LEU A 20 -6.93 -6.70 -6.93
CA LEU A 20 -6.75 -6.17 -5.58
C LEU A 20 -7.77 -5.08 -5.24
N ALA A 21 -8.09 -4.20 -6.20
CA ALA A 21 -9.09 -3.15 -5.99
C ALA A 21 -10.52 -3.72 -5.84
N VAL A 22 -10.82 -4.87 -6.48
CA VAL A 22 -12.14 -5.53 -6.39
C VAL A 22 -12.34 -6.23 -5.04
N ASN A 23 -11.33 -6.95 -4.54
CA ASN A 23 -11.46 -7.72 -3.30
C ASN A 23 -10.19 -7.69 -2.44
N PRO A 24 -9.84 -6.54 -1.83
CA PRO A 24 -8.61 -6.41 -1.07
C PRO A 24 -8.57 -7.33 0.16
N SER A 25 -9.69 -7.46 0.88
CA SER A 25 -9.79 -8.30 2.08
C SER A 25 -9.72 -9.79 1.76
N GLY A 26 -10.42 -10.25 0.72
CA GLY A 26 -10.39 -11.67 0.33
C GLY A 26 -9.06 -12.11 -0.30
N LEU A 27 -8.28 -11.18 -0.86
CA LEU A 27 -6.94 -11.45 -1.36
C LEU A 27 -5.84 -11.32 -0.30
N GLY A 28 -6.14 -10.67 0.84
CA GLY A 28 -5.16 -10.46 1.91
C GLY A 28 -4.05 -9.45 1.58
N GLY A 29 -4.19 -8.69 0.49
CA GLY A 29 -3.22 -7.68 0.07
C GLY A 29 -2.30 -8.12 -1.08
N VAL A 30 -1.20 -7.38 -1.26
CA VAL A 30 -0.19 -7.65 -2.29
C VAL A 30 1.21 -7.34 -1.77
N ALA A 31 2.20 -8.13 -2.18
CA ALA A 31 3.61 -7.86 -1.93
C ALA A 31 4.30 -7.45 -3.24
N LEU A 32 4.80 -6.21 -3.30
CA LEU A 32 5.61 -5.73 -4.42
C LEU A 32 7.10 -6.03 -4.14
N ARG A 33 7.73 -6.83 -5.01
CA ARG A 33 9.16 -7.15 -4.93
C ARG A 33 9.93 -6.37 -5.99
N GLY A 34 11.04 -5.76 -5.60
CA GLY A 34 11.89 -4.94 -6.47
C GLY A 34 12.35 -3.66 -5.77
N PRO A 35 13.22 -2.85 -6.41
CA PRO A 35 13.67 -1.59 -5.83
C PRO A 35 12.53 -0.57 -5.73
N ALA A 36 12.74 0.48 -4.93
CA ALA A 36 11.95 1.70 -5.08
C ALA A 36 12.30 2.33 -6.45
N GLY A 37 11.29 2.81 -7.17
CA GLY A 37 11.52 3.41 -8.47
C GLY A 37 10.24 3.59 -9.31
N PRO A 38 10.39 4.15 -10.52
CA PRO A 38 9.26 4.66 -11.32
C PRO A 38 8.18 3.61 -11.59
N LEU A 39 8.56 2.35 -11.81
CA LEU A 39 7.60 1.28 -12.07
C LEU A 39 6.71 0.98 -10.86
N ARG A 40 7.29 1.01 -9.64
CA ARG A 40 6.55 0.84 -8.39
C ARG A 40 5.58 1.99 -8.20
N ASP A 41 6.02 3.21 -8.44
CA ASP A 41 5.22 4.42 -8.27
C ASP A 41 4.05 4.45 -9.27
N GLN A 42 4.30 4.07 -10.53
CA GLN A 42 3.26 3.89 -11.54
C GLN A 42 2.22 2.84 -11.11
N TRP A 43 2.67 1.70 -10.55
CA TRP A 43 1.77 0.64 -10.10
C TRP A 43 0.90 1.10 -8.92
N LEU A 44 1.50 1.76 -7.92
CA LEU A 44 0.79 2.33 -6.79
C LEU A 44 -0.21 3.41 -7.23
N ALA A 45 0.17 4.27 -8.18
CA ALA A 45 -0.74 5.27 -8.75
C ALA A 45 -1.90 4.63 -9.52
N LEU A 46 -1.66 3.55 -10.27
CA LEU A 46 -2.73 2.79 -10.92
C LEU A 46 -3.69 2.21 -9.89
N LEU A 47 -3.19 1.52 -8.87
CA LEU A 47 -4.03 0.96 -7.80
C LEU A 47 -4.84 2.06 -7.11
N ARG A 48 -4.22 3.20 -6.78
CA ARG A 48 -4.91 4.32 -6.13
C ARG A 48 -6.10 4.84 -6.95
N ARG A 49 -5.98 4.87 -8.29
CA ARG A 49 -7.06 5.28 -9.20
C ARG A 49 -8.18 4.25 -9.33
N LEU A 50 -7.90 2.98 -9.09
CA LEU A 50 -8.88 1.89 -9.19
C LEU A 50 -9.72 1.74 -7.91
N LEU A 51 -9.21 2.25 -6.78
CA LEU A 51 -9.94 2.22 -5.51
C LEU A 51 -11.06 3.28 -5.48
N PRO A 52 -12.16 3.03 -4.75
CA PRO A 52 -13.20 4.02 -4.53
C PRO A 52 -12.65 5.34 -3.95
N THR A 53 -13.26 6.46 -4.34
CA THR A 53 -12.94 7.77 -3.79
C THR A 53 -13.06 7.75 -2.26
N GLY A 54 -12.07 8.30 -1.56
CA GLY A 54 -12.02 8.30 -0.09
C GLY A 54 -11.44 7.03 0.53
N SER A 55 -11.07 6.01 -0.26
CA SER A 55 -10.38 4.83 0.27
C SER A 55 -9.13 5.25 1.07
N PRO A 56 -8.94 4.76 2.31
CA PRO A 56 -7.76 5.04 3.10
C PRO A 56 -6.48 4.65 2.36
N TRP A 57 -5.47 5.51 2.40
CA TRP A 57 -4.18 5.27 1.77
C TRP A 57 -3.07 5.73 2.70
N LEU A 58 -2.62 4.82 3.56
CA LEU A 58 -1.71 5.09 4.66
C LEU A 58 -0.36 4.42 4.40
N ARG A 59 0.72 5.13 4.70
CA ARG A 59 2.06 4.53 4.75
C ARG A 59 2.29 4.00 6.15
N VAL A 60 2.56 2.70 6.25
CA VAL A 60 2.83 2.02 7.51
C VAL A 60 4.35 1.87 7.70
N PRO A 61 4.91 2.28 8.85
CA PRO A 61 6.31 2.01 9.18
C PRO A 61 6.61 0.52 9.27
N SER A 62 7.81 0.08 8.86
CA SER A 62 8.18 -1.34 8.88
C SER A 62 8.23 -1.96 10.28
N HIS A 63 8.41 -1.14 11.32
CA HIS A 63 8.40 -1.58 12.72
C HIS A 63 7.01 -1.53 13.38
N ALA A 64 5.96 -1.19 12.65
CA ALA A 64 4.61 -1.14 13.22
C ALA A 64 4.15 -2.57 13.59
N GLY A 65 3.90 -2.80 14.87
CA GLY A 65 3.29 -4.05 15.35
C GLY A 65 1.77 -4.03 15.25
N ASP A 66 1.14 -5.17 15.52
CA ASP A 66 -0.31 -5.38 15.39
C ASP A 66 -1.13 -4.35 16.17
N ALA A 67 -0.70 -3.97 17.38
CA ALA A 67 -1.36 -2.93 18.17
C ALA A 67 -1.44 -1.60 17.41
N ALA A 68 -0.38 -1.17 16.73
CA ALA A 68 -0.40 0.07 15.95
C ALA A 68 -1.32 -0.02 14.71
N LEU A 69 -1.57 -1.22 14.19
CA LEU A 69 -2.41 -1.46 13.02
C LEU A 69 -3.89 -1.65 13.37
N LEU A 70 -4.17 -2.25 14.52
CA LEU A 70 -5.50 -2.65 14.95
C LEU A 70 -6.13 -1.66 15.95
N GLY A 71 -5.46 -0.53 16.24
CA GLY A 71 -5.97 0.49 17.15
C GLY A 71 -5.74 0.18 18.63
N GLY A 72 -4.63 -0.47 18.95
CA GLY A 72 -4.18 -0.72 20.32
C GLY A 72 -4.02 0.57 21.11
N LEU A 73 -4.30 0.48 22.41
CA LEU A 73 -4.19 1.60 23.33
C LEU A 73 -2.72 1.92 23.62
N ASP A 74 -2.33 3.16 23.38
CA ASP A 74 -1.10 3.71 23.96
C ASP A 74 -1.37 4.05 25.43
N LEU A 75 -1.30 3.02 26.28
CA LEU A 75 -1.57 3.14 27.72
C LEU A 75 -0.67 4.20 28.39
N PRO A 76 0.64 4.28 28.11
CA PRO A 76 1.47 5.37 28.62
C PRO A 76 0.96 6.76 28.23
N ALA A 77 0.63 6.99 26.96
CA ALA A 77 0.11 8.29 26.50
C ALA A 77 -1.30 8.60 27.06
N THR A 78 -2.15 7.58 27.18
CA THR A 78 -3.51 7.71 27.75
C THR A 78 -3.43 8.05 29.24
N LEU A 79 -2.59 7.37 30.01
CA LEU A 79 -2.39 7.65 31.44
C LEU A 79 -1.75 9.03 31.70
N ALA A 80 -0.92 9.52 30.78
CA ALA A 80 -0.37 10.86 30.85
C ALA A 80 -1.40 11.97 30.57
N THR A 81 -2.54 11.62 29.95
CA THR A 81 -3.59 12.58 29.55
C THR A 81 -4.86 12.52 30.40
N GLY A 82 -5.02 11.51 31.27
CA GLY A 82 -6.05 11.44 32.31
C GLY A 82 -7.15 10.43 32.03
#